data_AF-A0A497FQT9-F1
#
_entry.id   AF-A0A497FQT9-F1
#
_cell.length_a   1.000
_cell.length_b   1.000
_cell.length_c   1.000
_cell.angle_alpha   90.00
_cell.angle_beta   90.00
_cell.angle_gamma   90.00
#
_symmetry.space_group_name_H-M   'P 1'
#
loop_
_entity.id
_entity.type
_entity.pdbx_description
1 polymer ?
#
loop_
_entity_poly.entity_id
_entity_poly.type
_entity_poly.pdbx_seq_one_letter_code
_entity_poly.pdbx_strand_id
1 'polypeptide(L)'
;MLILKERGVKACQRALDAFEKADYDWTIFLLEQALQLLIKYFLALKIGCFPRTHSLIRLIEEAGQLEPELVEYLTENRDALMLLEDAL
;
A
#
# COMPACT_ATOMS: atom_id res chain seq x y z
N MET A 1 14.97 -4.28 5.74
CA MET A 1 13.52 -4.59 5.77
C MET A 1 12.75 -3.77 6.79
N LEU A 2 13.21 -3.65 8.05
CA LEU A 2 12.51 -2.87 9.10
C LEU A 2 12.22 -1.40 8.71
N ILE A 3 13.10 -0.79 7.92
CA ILE A 3 12.91 0.58 7.41
C ILE A 3 11.63 0.75 6.55
N LEU A 4 11.21 -0.29 5.82
CA LEU A 4 9.98 -0.25 5.03
C LEU A 4 8.75 -0.21 5.95
N LYS A 5 8.76 -1.06 6.99
CA LYS A 5 7.72 -1.07 8.02
C LYS A 5 7.62 0.28 8.73
N GLU A 6 8.74 0.79 9.23
CA GLU A 6 8.79 2.06 9.97
C GLU A 6 8.24 3.21 9.12
N ARG A 7 8.71 3.33 7.86
CA ARG A 7 8.24 4.37 6.95
C ARG A 7 6.78 4.19 6.56
N GLY A 8 6.32 2.95 6.34
CA GLY A 8 4.92 2.65 6.01
C GLY A 8 3.97 3.01 7.15
N VAL A 9 4.32 2.66 8.39
CA VAL A 9 3.54 3.04 9.58
C VAL A 9 3.51 4.55 9.76
N LYS A 10 4.66 5.22 9.56
CA LYS A 10 4.75 6.68 9.65
C LYS A 10 3.95 7.39 8.55
N ALA A 11 3.91 6.83 7.34
CA ALA A 11 3.08 7.35 6.25
C ALA A 11 1.59 7.21 6.59
N CYS A 12 1.17 6.07 7.15
CA CYS A 12 -0.21 5.87 7.61
C CYS A 12 -0.62 6.88 8.70
N GLN A 13 0.23 7.11 9.70
CA GLN A 13 -0.01 8.13 10.73
C GLN A 13 -0.18 9.52 10.13
N ARG A 14 0.68 9.89 9.17
CA ARG A 14 0.59 11.18 8.49
C ARG A 14 -0.66 11.30 7.61
N ALA A 15 -1.11 10.19 7.00
CA ALA A 15 -2.35 10.17 6.24
C ALA A 15 -3.54 10.50 7.14
N LEU A 16 -3.57 9.96 8.37
CA LEU A 16 -4.58 10.31 9.37
C LEU A 16 -4.49 11.79 9.77
N ASP A 17 -3.29 12.31 10.05
CA ASP A 17 -3.10 13.73 10.37
C ASP A 17 -3.57 14.66 9.24
N ALA A 18 -3.36 14.27 7.98
CA ALA A 18 -3.79 15.02 6.79
C ALA A 18 -5.31 14.97 6.65
N PHE A 19 -5.91 13.81 6.89
CA PHE A 19 -7.36 13.62 6.85
C PHE A 19 -8.07 14.47 7.89
N GLU A 20 -7.56 14.51 9.12
CA GLU A 20 -8.09 15.37 10.20
C GLU A 20 -8.05 16.87 9.84
N LYS A 21 -7.11 17.27 8.97
CA LYS A 21 -6.98 18.65 8.47
C LYS A 21 -7.77 18.91 7.18
N ALA A 22 -8.55 17.93 6.72
CA ALA A 22 -9.25 17.94 5.44
C ALA A 22 -8.32 18.13 4.21
N ASP A 23 -7.05 17.73 4.34
CA ASP A 23 -6.06 17.74 3.25
C ASP A 23 -6.12 16.40 2.51
N TYR A 24 -7.13 16.24 1.67
CA TYR A 24 -7.46 14.97 1.03
C TYR A 24 -6.44 14.52 -0.01
N ASP A 25 -5.82 15.47 -0.73
CA ASP A 25 -4.76 15.19 -1.70
C ASP A 25 -3.56 14.53 -1.00
N TRP A 26 -3.10 15.11 0.12
CA TRP A 26 -2.05 14.50 0.92
C TRP A 26 -2.47 13.21 1.59
N THR A 27 -3.74 13.11 2.02
CA THR A 27 -4.28 11.89 2.63
C THR A 27 -4.14 10.71 1.67
N ILE A 28 -4.60 10.87 0.43
CA ILE A 28 -4.57 9.81 -0.58
C ILE A 28 -3.12 9.47 -0.95
N PHE A 29 -2.27 10.48 -1.20
CA PHE A 29 -0.85 10.28 -1.47
C PHE A 29 -0.16 9.44 -0.37
N LEU A 30 -0.36 9.82 0.89
CA LEU A 30 0.28 9.15 2.02
C LEU A 30 -0.28 7.74 2.26
N LEU A 31 -1.56 7.52 1.99
CA LEU A 31 -2.20 6.21 2.11
C LEU A 31 -1.65 5.23 1.07
N GLU A 32 -1.53 5.64 -0.19
CA GLU A 32 -0.93 4.81 -1.24
C GLU A 32 0.52 4.46 -0.89
N GLN A 33 1.30 5.43 -0.43
CA GLN A 33 2.69 5.21 0.00
C GLN A 33 2.80 4.28 1.20
N ALA A 34 1.88 4.37 2.16
CA ALA A 34 1.81 3.45 3.28
C ALA A 34 1.57 2.01 2.79
N LEU A 35 0.58 1.81 1.92
CA LEU A 35 0.24 0.48 1.39
C LEU A 35 1.40 -0.12 0.59
N GLN A 36 1.99 0.63 -0.35
CA GLN A 36 3.15 0.15 -1.11
C GLN A 36 4.30 -0.30 -0.20
N LEU A 37 4.63 0.48 0.83
CA LEU A 37 5.74 0.18 1.73
C LEU A 37 5.46 -1.04 2.62
N LEU A 38 4.23 -1.16 3.13
CA LEU A 38 3.83 -2.26 3.99
C LEU A 38 3.74 -3.58 3.22
N ILE A 39 3.24 -3.56 1.98
CA ILE A 39 3.21 -4.77 1.13
C ILE A 39 4.63 -5.17 0.70
N LYS A 40 5.48 -4.21 0.32
CA LYS A 40 6.90 -4.49 0.04
C LYS A 40 7.60 -5.09 1.26
N TYR A 41 7.31 -4.59 2.46
CA TYR A 41 7.82 -5.17 3.70
C TYR A 41 7.33 -6.61 3.91
N PHE A 42 6.04 -6.86 3.70
CA PHE A 42 5.44 -8.19 3.81
C PHE A 42 6.12 -9.20 2.85
N LEU A 43 6.23 -8.86 1.57
CA LEU A 43 6.91 -9.69 0.56
C LEU A 43 8.38 -9.93 0.94
N ALA A 44 9.08 -8.87 1.37
CA ALA A 44 10.46 -8.97 1.82
C ALA A 44 10.61 -9.97 2.99
N LEU A 45 9.69 -9.96 3.95
CA LEU A 45 9.71 -10.91 5.07
C LEU A 45 9.43 -12.34 4.63
N LYS A 46 8.48 -12.56 3.73
CA LYS A 46 8.03 -13.91 3.34
C LYS A 46 8.97 -14.60 2.36
N ILE A 47 9.46 -13.86 1.36
CA ILE A 47 10.22 -14.43 0.23
C ILE A 47 11.58 -13.77 0.01
N GLY A 48 12.00 -12.84 0.88
CA GLY A 48 13.32 -12.21 0.83
C GLY A 48 13.48 -11.09 -0.21
N CYS A 49 12.48 -10.88 -1.08
CA CYS A 49 12.49 -9.87 -2.13
C CYS A 49 11.09 -9.28 -2.36
N PHE A 50 10.99 -8.24 -3.19
CA PHE A 50 9.74 -7.66 -3.65
C PHE A 50 9.92 -7.05 -5.04
N PRO A 51 8.87 -6.97 -5.86
CA PRO A 51 8.94 -6.32 -7.17
C PRO A 51 9.34 -4.85 -7.03
N ARG A 52 10.26 -4.39 -7.90
CA ARG A 52 10.64 -2.97 -7.99
C ARG A 52 9.61 -2.19 -8.82
N THR A 53 8.38 -2.16 -8.34
CA THR A 53 7.26 -1.44 -8.95
C THR A 53 6.68 -0.42 -7.97
N HIS A 54 6.07 0.63 -8.50
CA HIS A 54 5.23 1.54 -7.74
C HIS A 54 3.75 1.18 -7.83
N SER A 55 3.38 0.27 -8.74
CA SER A 55 1.98 -0.14 -8.88
C SER A 55 1.50 -0.90 -7.64
N LEU A 56 0.49 -0.35 -6.98
CA LEU A 56 -0.13 -0.95 -5.79
C LEU A 56 -0.87 -2.23 -6.18
N ILE A 57 -1.63 -2.21 -7.28
CA ILE A 57 -2.34 -3.39 -7.81
C ILE A 57 -1.37 -4.56 -7.99
N ARG A 58 -0.24 -4.34 -8.70
CA ARG A 58 0.76 -5.41 -8.90
C ARG A 58 1.37 -5.90 -7.59
N LEU A 59 1.59 -5.02 -6.62
CA LEU A 59 2.12 -5.43 -5.31
C LEU A 59 1.12 -6.32 -4.56
N ILE A 60 -0.18 -6.00 -4.64
CA ILE A 60 -1.23 -6.81 -4.00
C ILE A 60 -1.37 -8.16 -4.71
N GLU A 61 -1.33 -8.21 -6.05
CA GLU A 61 -1.38 -9.48 -6.81
C GLU A 61 -0.22 -10.43 -6.44
N GLU A 62 0.99 -9.87 -6.30
CA GLU A 62 2.19 -10.64 -5.91
C GLU A 62 2.11 -11.11 -4.45
N ALA A 63 1.61 -10.28 -3.55
CA ALA A 63 1.33 -10.70 -2.17
C ALA A 63 0.21 -11.73 -2.11
N GLY A 64 -0.76 -11.65 -3.02
CA GLY A 64 -1.86 -12.59 -3.19
C GLY A 64 -1.44 -14.00 -3.57
N GLN A 65 -0.27 -14.18 -4.19
CA GLN A 65 0.31 -15.50 -4.41
C GLN A 65 0.69 -16.21 -3.11
N LEU A 66 0.88 -15.46 -2.02
CA LEU A 66 1.22 -15.96 -0.69
C LEU A 66 0.01 -16.00 0.25
N GLU A 67 -0.91 -15.05 0.10
CA GLU A 67 -2.12 -14.91 0.93
C GLU A 67 -3.33 -14.65 -0.01
N PRO A 68 -4.07 -15.70 -0.42
CA PRO A 68 -5.15 -15.59 -1.40
C PRO A 68 -6.26 -14.57 -1.03
N GLU A 69 -6.48 -14.34 0.26
CA GLU A 69 -7.40 -13.33 0.81
C GLU A 69 -7.09 -11.91 0.28
N LEU A 70 -5.83 -11.62 -0.05
CA LEU A 70 -5.45 -10.33 -0.65
C LEU A 70 -5.94 -10.19 -2.10
N VAL A 71 -6.07 -11.29 -2.84
CA VAL A 71 -6.65 -11.30 -4.19
C VAL A 71 -8.16 -11.08 -4.11
N GLU A 72 -8.82 -11.68 -3.13
CA GLU A 72 -10.24 -11.44 -2.85
C GLU A 72 -10.49 -9.97 -2.51
N TYR A 73 -9.71 -9.42 -1.58
CA TYR A 73 -9.78 -8.00 -1.22
C TYR A 73 -9.52 -7.08 -2.43
N LEU A 74 -8.51 -7.39 -3.25
CA LEU A 74 -8.23 -6.65 -4.49
C LEU A 74 -9.41 -6.67 -5.44
N THR A 75 -10.05 -7.82 -5.60
CA THR A 75 -11.18 -8.00 -6.51
C THR A 75 -12.40 -7.22 -6.04
N GLU A 76 -12.70 -7.28 -4.73
CA GLU A 76 -13.83 -6.58 -4.13
C GLU A 76 -13.64 -5.05 -4.13
N ASN A 77 -12.41 -4.57 -4.01
CA ASN A 77 -12.08 -3.14 -3.86
C ASN A 77 -11.36 -2.55 -5.07
N ARG A 78 -11.43 -3.22 -6.23
CA ARG A 78 -10.60 -2.91 -7.40
C ARG A 78 -10.69 -1.46 -7.83
N ASP A 79 -11.90 -0.92 -7.93
CA ASP A 79 -12.13 0.46 -8.36
C ASP A 79 -11.57 1.48 -7.37
N ALA A 80 -11.74 1.23 -6.06
CA ALA A 80 -11.18 2.10 -5.03
C ALA A 80 -9.63 2.07 -5.03
N LEU A 81 -9.03 0.91 -5.26
CA LEU A 81 -7.58 0.76 -5.34
C LEU A 81 -6.99 1.37 -6.61
N MET A 82 -7.70 1.29 -7.75
CA MET A 82 -7.31 1.99 -8.97
C MET A 82 -7.39 3.51 -8.78
N LEU A 83 -8.46 4.02 -8.17
CA LEU A 83 -8.58 5.44 -7.84
C LEU A 83 -7.47 5.92 -6.90
N LEU A 84 -7.06 5.07 -5.95
CA LEU A 84 -5.97 5.37 -5.03
C LEU A 84 -4.61 5.45 -5.76
N GLU A 85 -4.37 4.58 -6.74
CA GLU A 85 -3.13 4.54 -7.54
C GLU A 85 -3.08 5.65 -8.61
N ASP A 86 -4.24 6.04 -9.17
CA ASP A 86 -4.36 7.07 -10.21
C ASP A 86 -4.41 8.51 -9.64
N ALA A 87 -4.50 8.68 -8.33
CA ALA A 87 -4.67 9.99 -7.69
C ALA A 87 -3.44 10.92 -7.80
N LEU A 88 -2.37 10.49 -8.49
CA LEU A 88 -1.08 11.20 -8.59
C LEU A 88 -0.51 11.25 -10.01
#